data_AF-A0A942EUC8-F1
#
_entry.id   AF-A0A942EUC8-F1
#
_cell.length_a   1.000
_cell.length_b   1.000
_cell.length_c   1.000
_cell.angle_alpha   90.00
_cell.angle_beta   90.00
_cell.angle_gamma   90.00
#
_symmetry.space_group_name_H-M   'P 1'
#
loop_
_entity.id
_entity.type
_entity.pdbx_description
1 polymer ?
#
loop_
_entity_poly.entity_id
_entity_poly.type
_entity_poly.pdbx_seq_one_letter_code
_entity_poly.pdbx_strand_id
1 'polypeptide(L)'
;ELIRATGAQSLSYEDKLSCCGGGVLAIDEQVALGMAQRKLEHIQAKKADAIVLICPFCSVMYESNQKKIEKVFEKEYKLPVLYYPQLLGLALGFEPDELGLKMNRIRTTDLVKKVLRRPA
;
A
#
# COMPACT_ATOMS: atom_id res chain seq x y z
N GLU A 1 0.14 -3.74 16.13
CA GLU A 1 -0.88 -3.16 17.03
C GLU A 1 -1.64 -1.99 16.43
N LEU A 2 -1.01 -0.89 16.00
CA LEU A 2 -1.72 0.29 15.47
C LEU A 2 -2.75 -0.01 14.36
N ILE A 3 -2.40 -0.80 13.34
CA ILE A 3 -3.35 -1.23 12.29
C ILE A 3 -4.52 -2.04 12.87
N ARG A 4 -4.28 -2.87 13.89
CA ARG A 4 -5.33 -3.70 14.51
C ARG A 4 -6.31 -2.85 15.32
N ALA A 5 -5.82 -1.79 15.94
CA ALA A 5 -6.65 -0.85 16.70
C ALA A 5 -7.69 -0.13 15.82
N THR A 6 -7.47 -0.06 14.49
CA THR A 6 -8.44 0.51 13.54
C THR A 6 -9.49 -0.51 13.08
N GLY A 7 -9.53 -1.71 13.66
CA GLY A 7 -10.39 -2.83 13.20
C GLY A 7 -9.90 -3.54 11.93
N ALA A 8 -8.74 -3.15 11.40
CA ALA A 8 -8.14 -3.80 10.24
C ALA A 8 -7.25 -4.99 10.66
N GLN A 9 -7.09 -5.96 9.75
CA GLN A 9 -6.21 -7.10 10.00
C GLN A 9 -4.78 -6.80 9.49
N SER A 10 -3.77 -6.89 10.38
CA SER A 10 -2.37 -6.87 9.94
C SER A 10 -1.93 -8.27 9.53
N LEU A 11 -1.85 -8.52 8.23
CA LEU A 11 -1.44 -9.81 7.67
C LEU A 11 0.04 -10.09 7.94
N SER A 12 0.37 -11.37 8.18
CA SER A 12 1.74 -11.86 8.19
C SER A 12 2.09 -12.41 6.82
N TYR A 13 3.26 -12.05 6.30
CA TYR A 13 3.75 -12.46 5.00
C TYR A 13 5.27 -12.54 5.02
N GLU A 14 5.84 -13.26 4.07
CA GLU A 14 7.28 -13.42 3.92
C GLU A 14 7.95 -12.07 3.62
N ASP A 15 9.14 -11.83 4.18
CA ASP A 15 9.86 -10.56 4.02
C ASP A 15 9.10 -9.32 4.51
N LYS A 16 8.16 -9.46 5.46
CA LYS A 16 7.38 -8.32 6.00
C LYS A 16 8.26 -7.17 6.49
N LEU A 17 9.40 -7.48 7.10
CA LEU A 17 10.33 -6.48 7.64
C LEU A 17 11.40 -6.02 6.63
N SER A 18 11.43 -6.59 5.43
CA SER A 18 12.43 -6.26 4.41
C SER A 18 12.20 -4.86 3.83
N CYS A 19 13.27 -4.22 3.36
CA CYS A 19 13.25 -2.87 2.80
C CYS A 19 12.42 -2.77 1.51
N CYS A 20 11.86 -1.60 1.21
CA CYS A 20 11.13 -1.34 -0.04
C CYS A 20 12.04 -1.05 -1.25
N GLY A 21 13.35 -0.87 -1.04
CA GLY A 21 14.30 -0.49 -2.09
C GLY A 21 14.39 1.01 -2.38
N GLY A 22 13.58 1.85 -1.74
CA GLY A 22 13.53 3.30 -2.03
C GLY A 22 14.87 4.03 -1.85
N GLY A 23 15.70 3.62 -0.88
CA GLY A 23 17.01 4.23 -0.64
C GLY A 23 18.06 3.97 -1.73
N VAL A 24 17.88 2.93 -2.54
CA VAL A 24 18.81 2.58 -3.64
C VAL A 24 18.25 2.94 -5.02
N LEU A 25 17.00 3.45 -5.09
CA LEU A 25 16.33 3.78 -6.35
C LEU A 25 17.13 4.72 -7.25
N ALA A 26 17.80 5.72 -6.66
CA ALA A 26 18.60 6.70 -7.42
C ALA A 26 19.97 6.15 -7.88
N ILE A 27 20.41 5.01 -7.33
CA ILE A 27 21.71 4.40 -7.62
C ILE A 27 21.55 3.26 -8.61
N ASP A 28 20.62 2.35 -8.31
CA ASP A 28 20.29 1.21 -9.15
C ASP A 28 18.78 0.98 -9.13
N GLU A 29 18.12 1.51 -10.17
CA GLU A 29 16.67 1.43 -10.30
C GLU A 29 16.20 -0.01 -10.48
N GLN A 30 16.93 -0.84 -11.24
CA GLN A 30 16.50 -2.21 -11.52
C GLN A 30 16.49 -3.05 -10.23
N VAL A 31 17.53 -2.90 -9.40
CA VAL A 31 17.59 -3.54 -8.08
C VAL A 31 16.46 -3.02 -7.19
N ALA A 32 16.25 -1.70 -7.13
CA ALA A 32 15.20 -1.11 -6.30
C ALA A 32 13.79 -1.60 -6.67
N LEU A 33 13.48 -1.63 -7.97
CA LEU A 33 12.19 -2.13 -8.46
C LEU A 33 12.04 -3.62 -8.19
N GLY A 34 13.09 -4.43 -8.34
CA GLY A 34 13.07 -5.86 -8.03
C GLY A 34 12.81 -6.15 -6.54
N MET A 35 13.39 -5.36 -5.64
CA MET A 35 13.12 -5.45 -4.20
C MET A 35 11.65 -5.14 -3.87
N ALA A 36 11.13 -4.04 -4.41
CA ALA A 36 9.74 -3.66 -4.22
C ALA A 36 8.79 -4.73 -4.80
N GLN A 37 9.12 -5.25 -5.98
CA GLN A 37 8.34 -6.25 -6.68
C GLN A 37 8.18 -7.56 -5.89
N ARG A 38 9.28 -8.12 -5.36
CA ARG A 38 9.22 -9.32 -4.51
C ARG A 38 8.27 -9.15 -3.33
N LYS A 39 8.30 -7.96 -2.70
CA LYS A 39 7.39 -7.66 -1.59
C LYS A 39 5.94 -7.57 -2.05
N LEU A 40 5.66 -6.97 -3.21
CA LEU A 40 4.32 -6.92 -3.80
C LEU A 40 3.76 -8.32 -4.06
N GLU A 41 4.57 -9.26 -4.55
CA GLU A 41 4.15 -10.66 -4.73
C GLU A 41 3.74 -11.32 -3.42
N HIS A 42 4.56 -11.19 -2.37
CA HIS A 42 4.25 -11.79 -1.07
C HIS A 42 2.98 -11.19 -0.45
N ILE A 43 2.75 -9.89 -0.65
CA ILE A 43 1.53 -9.22 -0.18
C ILE A 43 0.32 -9.68 -1.00
N GLN A 44 0.43 -9.75 -2.33
CA GLN A 44 -0.65 -10.20 -3.21
C GLN A 44 -1.03 -11.66 -2.96
N ALA A 45 -0.07 -12.53 -2.65
CA ALA A 45 -0.31 -13.92 -2.27
C ALA A 45 -1.17 -14.05 -1.00
N LYS A 46 -1.16 -13.04 -0.12
CA LYS A 46 -2.05 -12.97 1.05
C LYS A 46 -3.40 -12.30 0.77
N LYS A 47 -3.66 -11.90 -0.48
CA LYS A 47 -4.90 -11.23 -0.91
C LYS A 47 -5.19 -9.98 -0.07
N ALA A 48 -4.14 -9.20 0.23
CA ALA A 48 -4.29 -7.95 0.97
C ALA A 48 -5.16 -6.95 0.19
N ASP A 49 -5.99 -6.20 0.92
CA ASP A 49 -6.83 -5.15 0.31
C ASP A 49 -6.08 -3.83 0.07
N ALA A 50 -5.02 -3.59 0.84
CA ALA A 50 -4.20 -2.39 0.76
C ALA A 50 -2.84 -2.58 1.44
N ILE A 51 -1.88 -1.71 1.11
CA ILE A 51 -0.63 -1.54 1.86
C ILE A 51 -0.76 -0.28 2.72
N VAL A 52 -0.41 -0.38 4.00
CA VAL A 52 -0.36 0.78 4.92
C VAL A 52 1.09 1.16 5.17
N LEU A 53 1.43 2.43 4.93
CA LEU A 53 2.78 2.97 5.01
C LEU A 53 2.86 4.14 5.99
N ILE A 54 4.08 4.39 6.48
CA ILE A 54 4.43 5.58 7.29
C ILE A 54 5.62 6.34 6.70
N CYS A 55 6.27 5.78 5.68
CA CYS A 55 7.51 6.29 5.10
C CYS A 55 7.24 6.84 3.70
N PRO A 56 7.58 8.10 3.41
CA PRO A 56 7.42 8.69 2.07
C PRO A 56 8.16 7.94 0.97
N PHE A 57 9.38 7.44 1.25
CA PHE A 57 10.12 6.63 0.26
C PHE A 57 9.42 5.30 -0.07
N CYS A 58 8.71 4.70 0.90
CA CYS A 58 7.89 3.53 0.59
C CYS A 58 6.71 3.87 -0.33
N SER A 59 6.09 5.07 -0.19
CA SER A 59 5.04 5.52 -1.12
C SER A 59 5.63 5.80 -2.52
N VAL A 60 6.85 6.36 -2.62
CA VAL A 60 7.54 6.46 -3.92
C VAL A 60 7.64 5.09 -4.60
N MET A 61 7.98 4.03 -3.86
CA MET A 61 8.09 2.68 -4.44
C MET A 61 6.73 2.05 -4.74
N TYR A 62 5.83 1.96 -3.76
CA TYR A 62 4.60 1.19 -3.88
C TYR A 62 3.43 1.97 -4.46
N GLU A 63 3.48 3.29 -4.56
CA GLU A 63 2.40 4.10 -5.11
C GLU A 63 2.82 4.79 -6.40
N SER A 64 3.95 5.50 -6.38
CA SER A 64 4.43 6.21 -7.56
C SER A 64 5.01 5.27 -8.62
N ASN A 65 5.74 4.23 -8.20
CA ASN A 65 6.38 3.28 -9.11
C ASN A 65 5.59 1.98 -9.32
N GLN A 66 4.43 1.76 -8.69
CA GLN A 66 3.72 0.47 -8.82
C GLN A 66 3.44 0.11 -10.28
N LYS A 67 2.92 1.06 -11.08
CA LYS A 67 2.68 0.85 -12.52
C LYS A 67 3.97 0.59 -13.31
N LYS A 68 5.08 1.19 -12.90
CA LYS A 68 6.39 0.94 -13.52
C LYS A 68 6.87 -0.47 -13.18
N ILE A 69 6.75 -0.89 -11.92
CA ILE A 69 7.04 -2.26 -11.47
C ILE A 69 6.18 -3.26 -12.24
N GLU A 70 4.87 -3.03 -12.32
CA GLU A 70 3.92 -3.85 -13.09
C GLU A 70 4.37 -4.02 -14.55
N LYS A 71 4.76 -2.92 -15.20
CA LYS A 71 5.25 -2.94 -16.58
C LYS A 71 6.58 -3.68 -16.74
N VAL A 72 7.54 -3.46 -15.85
CA VAL A 72 8.90 -4.04 -15.94
C VAL A 72 8.88 -5.55 -15.73
N PHE A 73 8.02 -6.03 -14.83
CA PHE A 73 7.97 -7.45 -14.46
C PHE A 73 6.76 -8.18 -15.02
N GLU A 74 5.99 -7.55 -15.90
CA GLU A 74 4.80 -8.11 -16.56
C GLU A 74 3.79 -8.71 -15.55
N LYS A 75 3.51 -7.95 -14.47
CA LYS A 75 2.57 -8.34 -13.42
C LYS A 75 1.57 -7.23 -13.16
N GLU A 76 0.45 -7.57 -12.56
CA GLU A 76 -0.59 -6.62 -12.15
C GLU A 76 -0.91 -6.81 -10.67
N TYR A 77 -0.76 -5.75 -9.88
CA TYR A 77 -1.05 -5.75 -8.45
C TYR A 77 -2.27 -4.89 -8.16
N LYS A 78 -2.36 -3.69 -8.75
CA LYS A 78 -3.42 -2.69 -8.50
C LYS A 78 -3.73 -2.50 -7.02
N LEU A 79 -2.70 -2.59 -6.19
CA LEU A 79 -2.84 -2.64 -4.74
C LEU A 79 -2.86 -1.22 -4.16
N PRO A 80 -3.98 -0.77 -3.58
CA PRO A 80 -4.06 0.57 -3.00
C PRO A 80 -3.03 0.75 -1.88
N VAL A 81 -2.44 1.94 -1.83
CA VAL A 81 -1.50 2.33 -0.78
C VAL A 81 -2.17 3.40 0.05
N LEU A 82 -2.16 3.24 1.37
CA LEU A 82 -2.61 4.22 2.34
C LEU A 82 -1.45 4.66 3.22
N TYR A 83 -1.39 5.94 3.56
CA TYR A 83 -0.64 6.35 4.75
C TYR A 83 -1.42 5.95 6.01
N TYR A 84 -0.71 5.63 7.09
CA TYR A 84 -1.37 5.25 8.35
C TYR A 84 -2.41 6.27 8.85
N PRO A 85 -2.17 7.60 8.80
CA PRO A 85 -3.20 8.59 9.13
C PRO A 85 -4.48 8.48 8.29
N GLN A 86 -4.40 8.07 7.02
CA GLN A 86 -5.59 7.85 6.19
C GLN A 86 -6.39 6.65 6.70
N LEU A 87 -5.73 5.54 7.04
CA LEU A 87 -6.40 4.39 7.65
C LEU A 87 -7.02 4.76 9.02
N LEU A 88 -6.27 5.48 9.84
CA LEU A 88 -6.74 5.90 11.16
C LEU A 88 -7.96 6.83 11.05
N GLY A 89 -7.90 7.81 10.14
CA GLY A 89 -9.02 8.72 9.88
C GLY A 89 -10.28 7.99 9.45
N LEU A 90 -10.17 7.00 8.55
CA LEU A 90 -11.32 6.17 8.16
C LEU A 90 -11.94 5.45 9.37
N ALA A 91 -11.11 4.93 10.27
CA ALA A 91 -11.59 4.24 11.47
C ALA A 91 -12.18 5.20 12.53
N LEU A 92 -11.79 6.47 12.49
CA LEU A 92 -12.37 7.53 13.32
C LEU A 92 -13.64 8.15 12.71
N GLY A 93 -14.07 7.69 11.53
CA GLY A 93 -15.29 8.16 10.86
C GLY A 93 -15.13 9.42 10.01
N PHE A 94 -13.89 9.80 9.65
CA PHE A 94 -13.65 10.88 8.70
C PHE A 94 -14.04 10.47 7.28
N GLU A 95 -14.54 11.42 6.49
CA GLU A 95 -14.94 11.14 5.12
C GLU A 95 -13.71 10.87 4.22
N PRO A 96 -13.81 9.95 3.25
CA PRO A 96 -12.71 9.63 2.31
C PRO A 96 -12.08 10.85 1.62
N ASP A 97 -12.90 11.87 1.34
CA ASP A 97 -12.48 13.09 0.67
C ASP A 97 -11.62 13.99 1.57
N GLU A 98 -11.93 14.07 2.88
CA GLU A 98 -11.13 14.80 3.86
C GLU A 98 -9.73 14.18 4.03
N LEU A 99 -9.65 12.86 3.86
CA LEU A 99 -8.41 12.08 3.95
C LEU A 99 -7.60 12.08 2.64
N GLY A 100 -8.08 12.78 1.61
CA GLY A 100 -7.41 12.90 0.33
C GLY A 100 -7.34 11.58 -0.45
N LEU A 101 -8.23 10.60 -0.21
CA LEU A 101 -8.14 9.27 -0.83
C LEU A 101 -8.27 9.28 -2.36
N LYS A 102 -8.86 10.35 -2.93
CA LYS A 102 -8.92 10.60 -4.38
C LYS A 102 -7.58 11.02 -4.98
N MET A 103 -6.62 11.46 -4.16
CA MET A 103 -5.28 11.87 -4.58
C MET A 103 -4.31 10.68 -4.66
N ASN A 104 -4.67 9.53 -4.08
CA ASN A 104 -3.85 8.33 -4.14
C ASN A 104 -3.71 7.87 -5.60
N ARG A 105 -2.49 7.53 -6.03
CA ARG A 105 -2.21 7.22 -7.44
C ARG A 105 -2.84 5.90 -7.90
N ILE A 106 -2.92 4.94 -6.98
CA ILE A 106 -3.60 3.67 -7.19
C ILE A 106 -5.01 3.82 -6.62
N ARG A 107 -6.03 3.53 -7.44
CA ARG A 107 -7.43 3.81 -7.12
C ARG A 107 -7.84 3.10 -5.83
N THR A 108 -8.41 3.87 -4.90
CA THR A 108 -8.89 3.40 -3.59
C THR A 108 -10.40 3.13 -3.58
N THR A 109 -11.10 3.31 -4.70
CA THR A 109 -12.57 3.29 -4.76
C THR A 109 -13.19 2.01 -4.23
N ASP A 110 -12.61 0.85 -4.54
CA ASP A 110 -13.17 -0.44 -4.12
C ASP A 110 -12.83 -0.75 -2.65
N LEU A 111 -11.66 -0.30 -2.19
CA LEU A 111 -11.28 -0.34 -0.78
C LEU A 111 -12.26 0.50 0.07
N VAL A 112 -12.52 1.74 -0.33
CA VAL A 112 -13.44 2.65 0.38
C VAL A 112 -14.84 2.05 0.45
N LYS A 113 -15.36 1.51 -0.65
CA LYS A 113 -16.66 0.80 -0.65
C LYS A 113 -16.68 -0.39 0.31
N LYS A 114 -15.57 -1.14 0.42
CA LYS A 114 -15.46 -2.27 1.34
C LYS A 114 -15.45 -1.83 2.80
N VAL A 115 -14.76 -0.74 3.12
CA VAL A 115 -14.61 -0.23 4.50
C VAL A 115 -15.89 0.44 4.99
N LEU A 116 -16.51 1.32 4.19
CA LEU A 116 -17.71 2.07 4.58
C LEU A 116 -18.99 1.22 4.69
N ARG A 117 -18.98 -0.01 4.17
CA ARG A 117 -20.09 -0.97 4.31
C ARG A 117 -20.09 -1.71 5.63
N ARG A 118 -19.05 -1.56 6.47
CA ARG A 118 -19.02 -2.19 7.79
C ARG A 118 -19.84 -1.33 8.76
N PRO A 119 -20.90 -1.87 9.40
CA PRO A 119 -21.50 -1.19 10.53
C PRO A 119 -20.44 -1.04 11.63
N ALA A 120 -20.43 0.13 12.28
CA ALA A 120 -19.55 0.45 13.39
C ALA A 120 -19.71 -0.52 14.56
#